data_AF-A0A7C3Q0I5-F1
#
_entry.id   AF-A0A7C3Q0I5-F1
#
_cell.length_a   1.000
_cell.length_b   1.000
_cell.length_c   1.000
_cell.angle_alpha   90.00
_cell.angle_beta   90.00
_cell.angle_gamma   90.00
#
_symmetry.space_group_name_H-M   'P 1'
#
loop_
_entity.id
_entity.type
_entity.pdbx_description
1 polymer ?
#
loop_
_entity_poly.entity_id
_entity_poly.type
_entity_poly.pdbx_seq_one_letter_code
_entity_poly.pdbx_strand_id
1 'polypeptide(L)'
;MPYALRLAMITAALIWHSLALGQLTLRKEADTLSIDRGLAVSSVGESARRPINTDHLASRVVLGTLDVGNVKAGDELSAEKAWSEVSGEGEGFASVGRSTYVLAKVQSEQARVMLLDATGHGMVYVNGEPRVGDPYGHGYVTLPIALREGENTLLFAHAGRGRLRASLRRPASEAVLLDRDLTLPDARPDGEGEWVVGVPMVNASEVERTLVLRADAGAGEARSEAYRMGACTVLKGTVRVRVPKSEAEVALRLEILEGDRVLTTHTATLGSPRAGSAFKITYASRVDGSAQYASMVPPPADGSPYRPALVLSLHGASVEATNQAASYAPRAGYVIACPTNRRPFGFDWEDWGRIDAIEVMDLVKERFGTDSARQYLTGHSMG
;
A
#
# COMPACT_ATOMS: atom_id res chain seq x y z
N MET A 1 25.57 60.11 -3.44
CA MET A 1 24.54 59.15 -2.96
C MET A 1 23.90 58.37 -4.12
N PRO A 2 24.59 57.39 -4.74
CA PRO A 2 23.82 56.25 -5.29
C PRO A 2 24.45 54.86 -5.09
N TYR A 3 25.63 54.74 -4.48
CA TYR A 3 26.31 53.43 -4.34
C TYR A 3 25.82 52.61 -3.13
N ALA A 4 25.40 53.27 -2.04
CA ALA A 4 24.96 52.57 -0.82
C ALA A 4 23.61 51.83 -1.00
N LEU A 5 22.70 52.35 -1.83
CA LEU A 5 21.38 51.73 -2.09
C LEU A 5 21.46 50.51 -3.03
N ARG A 6 22.45 50.45 -3.94
CA ARG A 6 22.66 49.26 -4.78
C ARG A 6 23.32 48.12 -4.02
N LEU A 7 24.23 48.41 -3.09
CA LEU A 7 24.85 47.38 -2.27
C LEU A 7 23.84 46.76 -1.29
N ALA A 8 22.94 47.56 -0.71
CA ALA A 8 21.88 47.09 0.18
C ALA A 8 20.82 46.23 -0.54
N MET A 9 20.50 46.52 -1.81
CA MET A 9 19.59 45.67 -2.60
C MET A 9 20.26 44.37 -3.09
N ILE A 10 21.56 44.37 -3.36
CA ILE A 10 22.30 43.15 -3.73
C ILE A 10 22.51 42.24 -2.51
N THR A 11 22.78 42.80 -1.33
CA THR A 11 22.83 42.01 -0.08
C THR A 11 21.43 41.53 0.34
N ALA A 12 20.37 42.32 0.17
CA ALA A 12 19.00 41.85 0.42
C ALA A 12 18.56 40.74 -0.56
N ALA A 13 18.96 40.83 -1.84
CA ALA A 13 18.68 39.80 -2.84
C ALA A 13 19.52 38.51 -2.63
N LEU A 14 20.74 38.62 -2.08
CA LEU A 14 21.56 37.48 -1.68
C LEU A 14 21.12 36.87 -0.33
N ILE A 15 20.55 37.67 0.58
CA ILE A 15 19.94 37.16 1.82
C ILE A 15 18.63 36.41 1.51
N TRP A 16 17.87 36.83 0.49
CA TRP A 16 16.73 36.05 -0.03
C TRP A 16 17.11 34.84 -0.90
N HIS A 17 18.38 34.71 -1.31
CA HIS A 17 18.89 33.53 -2.01
C HIS A 17 19.72 32.59 -1.12
N SER A 18 19.75 32.82 0.19
CA SER A 18 20.05 31.77 1.17
C SER A 18 18.82 30.91 1.45
N LEU A 19 18.06 30.56 0.40
CA LEU A 19 17.17 29.41 0.43
C LEU A 19 18.08 28.20 0.65
N ALA A 20 18.03 27.63 1.86
CA ALA A 20 18.74 26.42 2.21
C ALA A 20 18.55 25.40 1.07
N LEU A 21 19.63 24.96 0.46
CA LEU A 21 19.64 24.04 -0.69
C LEU A 21 18.87 22.73 -0.41
N GLY A 22 18.54 22.43 0.85
CA GLY A 22 17.71 21.30 1.28
C GLY A 22 16.19 21.52 1.35
N GLN A 23 15.64 22.70 1.04
CA GLN A 23 14.19 22.96 1.15
C GLN A 23 13.45 22.79 -0.19
N LEU A 24 12.31 22.10 -0.15
CA LEU A 24 11.41 21.89 -1.29
C LEU A 24 10.21 22.84 -1.18
N THR A 25 9.80 23.48 -2.28
CA THR A 25 8.65 24.41 -2.25
C THR A 25 7.45 23.79 -2.98
N LEU A 26 6.34 23.59 -2.26
CA LEU A 26 5.05 23.24 -2.81
C LEU A 26 4.23 24.51 -3.02
N ARG A 27 4.20 25.00 -4.26
CA ARG A 27 3.44 26.19 -4.65
C ARG A 27 1.93 25.96 -4.51
N LYS A 28 1.18 27.05 -4.32
CA LYS A 28 -0.27 27.03 -4.12
C LYS A 28 -1.02 26.23 -5.20
N GLU A 29 -0.67 26.45 -6.46
CA GLU A 29 -1.29 25.80 -7.62
C GLU A 29 -0.62 24.49 -8.04
N ALA A 30 0.43 24.05 -7.34
CA ALA A 30 1.10 22.80 -7.69
C ALA A 30 0.21 21.60 -7.34
N ASP A 31 0.06 20.70 -8.31
CA ASP A 31 -0.64 19.42 -8.12
C ASP A 31 0.32 18.31 -7.70
N THR A 32 1.61 18.44 -7.97
CA THR A 32 2.62 17.44 -7.61
C THR A 32 3.90 18.09 -7.09
N LEU A 33 4.66 17.33 -6.29
CA LEU A 33 6.01 17.65 -5.85
C LEU A 33 6.83 16.37 -5.73
N SER A 34 7.93 16.28 -6.47
CA SER A 34 8.92 15.23 -6.23
C SER A 34 9.75 15.57 -5.00
N ILE A 35 10.01 14.59 -4.14
CA ILE A 35 10.89 14.72 -2.99
C ILE A 35 12.23 14.08 -3.39
N ASP A 36 13.15 14.93 -3.86
CA ASP A 36 14.42 14.54 -4.45
C ASP A 36 15.64 15.15 -3.75
N ARG A 37 15.45 15.86 -2.64
CA ARG A 37 16.54 16.41 -1.83
C ARG A 37 16.15 16.47 -0.36
N GLY A 38 17.17 16.43 0.50
CA GLY A 38 16.99 16.47 1.93
C GLY A 38 18.30 16.30 2.68
N LEU A 39 18.19 16.00 3.97
CA LEU A 39 19.32 15.70 4.85
C LEU A 39 19.24 14.22 5.24
N ALA A 40 20.35 13.50 5.21
CA ALA A 40 20.43 12.13 5.68
C ALA A 40 21.34 12.00 6.89
N VAL A 41 21.00 11.06 7.76
CA VAL A 41 21.89 10.59 8.83
C VAL A 41 21.85 9.07 8.83
N SER A 42 23.03 8.46 8.72
CA SER A 42 23.18 7.01 8.55
C SER A 42 23.63 6.34 9.84
N SER A 43 23.53 5.00 9.88
CA SER A 43 24.02 4.17 11.00
C SER A 43 23.41 4.56 12.35
N VAL A 44 22.17 5.06 12.38
CA VAL A 44 21.54 5.57 13.62
C VAL A 44 20.94 4.49 14.50
N GLY A 45 20.87 3.26 13.99
CA GLY A 45 20.31 2.14 14.74
C GLY A 45 20.77 0.79 14.21
N GLU A 46 20.56 -0.21 15.05
CA GLU A 46 20.81 -1.62 14.74
C GLU A 46 19.50 -2.39 14.83
N SER A 47 19.03 -2.87 13.68
CA SER A 47 17.87 -3.76 13.60
C SER A 47 18.33 -5.21 13.44
N ALA A 48 17.88 -6.07 14.34
CA ALA A 48 18.10 -7.51 14.29
C ALA A 48 16.85 -8.26 14.79
N ARG A 49 16.82 -9.58 14.61
CA ARG A 49 15.81 -10.45 15.24
C ARG A 49 16.09 -10.57 16.75
N ARG A 50 15.81 -9.50 17.49
CA ARG A 50 15.99 -9.40 18.95
C ARG A 50 14.85 -8.62 19.58
N PRO A 51 14.54 -8.83 20.88
CA PRO A 51 13.38 -8.20 21.53
C PRO A 51 13.41 -6.67 21.56
N ILE A 52 14.61 -6.08 21.63
CA ILE A 52 14.79 -4.63 21.69
C ILE A 52 15.79 -4.22 20.62
N ASN A 53 15.35 -3.39 19.69
CA ASN A 53 16.22 -2.72 18.74
C ASN A 53 16.66 -1.35 19.28
N THR A 54 17.87 -0.94 18.93
CA THR A 54 18.41 0.38 19.29
C THR A 54 18.29 1.29 18.08
N ASP A 55 17.65 2.45 18.27
CA ASP A 55 17.59 3.51 17.27
C ASP A 55 17.73 4.85 17.99
N HIS A 56 18.90 5.47 17.83
CA HIS A 56 19.24 6.72 18.50
C HIS A 56 18.38 7.88 18.02
N LEU A 57 17.98 7.89 16.75
CA LEU A 57 17.15 8.96 16.21
C LEU A 57 15.72 8.80 16.70
N ALA A 58 15.13 7.61 16.58
CA ALA A 58 13.78 7.33 17.05
C ALA A 58 13.65 7.64 18.55
N SER A 59 14.66 7.26 19.36
CA SER A 59 14.70 7.60 20.79
C SER A 59 14.61 9.11 21.04
N ARG A 60 15.39 9.91 20.31
CA ARG A 60 15.35 11.38 20.46
C ARG A 60 14.04 12.01 20.00
N VAL A 61 13.45 11.48 18.91
CA VAL A 61 12.13 11.91 18.43
C VAL A 61 11.07 11.62 19.49
N VAL A 62 11.02 10.39 20.01
CA VAL A 62 10.05 9.97 21.03
C VAL A 62 10.21 10.77 22.33
N LEU A 63 11.45 11.04 22.76
CA LEU A 63 11.73 11.84 23.95
C LEU A 63 11.55 13.36 23.74
N GLY A 64 11.27 13.82 22.51
CA GLY A 64 11.17 15.24 22.18
C GLY A 64 12.49 16.01 22.35
N THR A 65 13.63 15.31 22.31
CA THR A 65 14.97 15.91 22.49
C THR A 65 15.65 16.28 21.18
N LEU A 66 15.02 15.95 20.04
CA LEU A 66 15.43 16.39 18.72
C LEU A 66 14.35 17.29 18.12
N ASP A 67 14.72 18.55 17.87
CA ASP A 67 13.92 19.44 17.04
C ASP A 67 14.22 19.20 15.56
N VAL A 68 13.44 18.32 14.95
CA VAL A 68 13.59 17.92 13.54
C VAL A 68 13.47 19.12 12.58
N GLY A 69 12.68 20.13 12.92
CA GLY A 69 12.52 21.34 12.09
C GLY A 69 13.80 22.18 12.02
N ASN A 70 14.60 22.17 13.07
CA ASN A 70 15.83 22.97 13.15
C ASN A 70 17.10 22.26 12.69
N VAL A 71 17.02 20.97 12.31
CA VAL A 71 18.17 20.19 11.81
C VAL A 71 18.76 20.83 10.54
N LYS A 72 20.08 20.94 10.49
CA LYS A 72 20.89 21.45 9.39
C LYS A 72 21.99 20.46 9.00
N ALA A 73 22.52 20.62 7.80
CA ALA A 73 23.72 19.89 7.38
C ALA A 73 24.89 20.20 8.34
N GLY A 74 25.59 19.17 8.78
CA GLY A 74 26.67 19.25 9.76
C GLY A 74 26.24 19.08 11.21
N ASP A 75 24.95 19.15 11.54
CA ASP A 75 24.49 18.92 12.92
C ASP A 75 24.81 17.49 13.36
N GLU A 76 25.34 17.33 14.57
CA GLU A 76 25.70 16.03 15.12
C GLU A 76 24.52 15.37 15.83
N LEU A 77 24.14 14.17 15.38
CA LEU A 77 23.24 13.30 16.11
C LEU A 77 23.98 12.56 17.24
N SER A 78 25.22 12.13 17.01
CA SER A 78 26.10 11.58 18.03
C SER A 78 27.54 11.76 17.58
N ALA A 79 28.51 11.42 18.45
CA ALA A 79 29.89 11.25 18.02
C ALA A 79 29.92 10.41 16.73
N GLU A 80 30.59 10.94 15.69
CA GLU A 80 30.77 10.34 14.36
C GLU A 80 29.51 10.23 13.47
N LYS A 81 28.36 10.80 13.87
CA LYS A 81 27.12 10.78 13.08
C LYS A 81 26.57 12.19 12.90
N ALA A 82 26.84 12.77 11.74
CA ALA A 82 26.34 14.09 11.36
C ALA A 82 25.33 13.99 10.21
N TRP A 83 24.43 14.97 10.14
CA TRP A 83 23.52 15.13 9.01
C TRP A 83 24.27 15.63 7.78
N SER A 84 24.05 14.99 6.62
CA SER A 84 24.64 15.39 5.35
C SER A 84 23.57 15.62 4.29
N GLU A 85 23.81 16.53 3.36
CA GLU A 85 22.89 16.73 2.23
C GLU A 85 22.85 15.47 1.35
N VAL A 86 21.64 15.13 0.89
CA VAL A 86 21.41 14.06 -0.08
C VAL A 86 20.46 14.54 -1.16
N SER A 87 20.68 14.05 -2.37
CA SER A 87 19.80 14.28 -3.52
C SER A 87 19.48 12.98 -4.24
N GLY A 88 18.36 12.97 -4.96
CA GLY A 88 17.89 11.89 -5.80
C GLY A 88 17.85 12.33 -7.26
N GLU A 89 18.32 11.49 -8.15
CA GLU A 89 18.40 11.77 -9.59
C GLU A 89 17.11 11.32 -10.32
N GLY A 90 15.96 11.88 -9.95
CA GLY A 90 14.65 11.56 -10.56
C GLY A 90 14.11 10.14 -10.28
N GLU A 91 14.98 9.17 -9.99
CA GLU A 91 14.64 7.76 -9.70
C GLU A 91 14.60 7.43 -8.19
N GLY A 92 14.68 8.44 -7.34
CA GLY A 92 14.75 8.33 -5.88
C GLY A 92 16.13 8.66 -5.32
N PHE A 93 16.23 8.70 -3.99
CA PHE A 93 17.48 8.93 -3.28
C PHE A 93 18.44 7.76 -3.55
N ALA A 94 19.51 8.04 -4.28
CA ALA A 94 20.56 7.07 -4.53
C ALA A 94 21.35 6.84 -3.23
N SER A 95 21.86 5.62 -3.03
CA SER A 95 22.93 5.35 -2.05
C SER A 95 22.67 5.67 -0.57
N VAL A 96 21.41 5.71 -0.11
CA VAL A 96 21.14 5.69 1.35
C VAL A 96 21.30 4.28 1.88
N GLY A 97 22.25 4.09 2.81
CA GLY A 97 22.59 2.80 3.41
C GLY A 97 21.51 2.30 4.38
N ARG A 98 21.68 1.07 4.89
CA ARG A 98 20.80 0.56 5.96
C ARG A 98 20.83 1.47 7.19
N SER A 99 19.74 1.49 7.96
CA SER A 99 19.61 2.31 9.18
C SER A 99 19.85 3.80 8.95
N THR A 100 19.37 4.30 7.81
CA THR A 100 19.44 5.70 7.43
C THR A 100 18.09 6.36 7.60
N TYR A 101 18.10 7.60 8.08
CA TYR A 101 16.94 8.47 7.97
C TYR A 101 17.19 9.55 6.95
N VAL A 102 16.14 9.93 6.23
CA VAL A 102 16.13 11.05 5.29
C VAL A 102 15.08 12.05 5.73
N LEU A 103 15.50 13.26 6.05
CA LEU A 103 14.66 14.41 6.37
C LEU A 103 14.47 15.26 5.11
N ALA A 104 13.24 15.35 4.63
CA ALA A 104 12.83 16.33 3.65
C ALA A 104 12.05 17.46 4.33
N LYS A 105 12.38 18.71 3.99
CA LYS A 105 11.63 19.90 4.43
C LYS A 105 10.83 20.45 3.27
N VAL A 106 9.51 20.51 3.44
CA VAL A 106 8.57 20.98 2.41
C VAL A 106 7.93 22.29 2.88
N GLN A 107 8.25 23.38 2.21
CA GLN A 107 7.58 24.66 2.34
C GLN A 107 6.29 24.66 1.54
N SER A 108 5.13 24.64 2.19
CA SER A 108 3.84 24.77 1.54
C SER A 108 3.33 26.20 1.60
N GLU A 109 2.89 26.75 0.47
CA GLU A 109 2.32 28.11 0.39
C GLU A 109 0.90 28.20 0.99
N GLN A 110 0.28 27.09 1.36
CA GLN A 110 -1.02 27.04 2.03
C GLN A 110 -1.18 25.74 2.82
N ALA A 111 -2.06 25.74 3.82
CA ALA A 111 -2.49 24.49 4.45
C ALA A 111 -3.32 23.66 3.45
N ARG A 112 -2.99 22.37 3.29
CA ARG A 112 -3.69 21.46 2.37
C ARG A 112 -3.38 19.99 2.64
N VAL A 113 -4.31 19.11 2.28
CA VAL A 113 -4.06 17.67 2.22
C VAL A 113 -3.39 17.30 0.89
N MET A 114 -2.35 16.48 0.98
CA MET A 114 -1.67 15.85 -0.16
C MET A 114 -1.65 14.34 0.04
N LEU A 115 -1.58 13.59 -1.06
CA LEU A 115 -1.29 12.16 -1.04
C LEU A 115 0.22 11.96 -1.14
N LEU A 116 0.81 11.29 -0.16
CA LEU A 116 2.20 10.87 -0.15
C LEU A 116 2.31 9.49 -0.80
N ASP A 117 2.93 9.45 -1.97
CA ASP A 117 3.34 8.24 -2.67
C ASP A 117 4.82 8.00 -2.38
N ALA A 118 5.14 7.01 -1.54
CA ALA A 118 6.51 6.74 -1.12
C ALA A 118 6.83 5.24 -1.00
N THR A 119 8.06 4.85 -1.35
CA THR A 119 8.55 3.45 -1.35
C THR A 119 9.95 3.36 -0.76
N GLY A 120 10.36 2.19 -0.28
CA GLY A 120 11.71 1.94 0.26
C GLY A 120 11.93 2.45 1.68
N HIS A 121 10.85 2.77 2.40
CA HIS A 121 10.89 3.21 3.80
C HIS A 121 9.99 2.32 4.66
N GLY A 122 10.39 2.10 5.90
CA GLY A 122 9.57 1.34 6.86
C GLY A 122 8.51 2.22 7.54
N MET A 123 8.80 3.51 7.66
CA MET A 123 7.96 4.50 8.36
C MET A 123 8.39 5.90 7.95
N VAL A 124 7.47 6.87 8.04
CA VAL A 124 7.76 8.30 7.88
C VAL A 124 7.08 9.08 9.00
N TYR A 125 7.80 10.02 9.62
CA TYR A 125 7.18 11.02 10.50
C TYR A 125 6.81 12.24 9.66
N VAL A 126 5.54 12.60 9.63
CA VAL A 126 5.06 13.83 8.99
C VAL A 126 4.72 14.82 10.10
N ASN A 127 5.50 15.89 10.21
CA ASN A 127 5.38 16.87 11.30
C ASN A 127 5.40 16.21 12.69
N GLY A 128 6.19 15.16 12.85
CA GLY A 128 6.31 14.36 14.08
C GLY A 128 5.29 13.23 14.24
N GLU A 129 4.27 13.15 13.37
CA GLU A 129 3.27 12.07 13.43
C GLU A 129 3.73 10.84 12.62
N PRO A 130 3.82 9.64 13.22
CA PRO A 130 4.28 8.44 12.52
C PRO A 130 3.23 7.93 11.52
N ARG A 131 3.69 7.58 10.32
CA ARG A 131 2.89 6.99 9.25
C ARG A 131 3.58 5.74 8.69
N VAL A 132 2.79 4.74 8.32
CA VAL A 132 3.27 3.44 7.79
C VAL A 132 4.06 3.62 6.50
N GLY A 133 5.09 2.81 6.28
CA GLY A 133 5.85 2.82 5.03
C GLY A 133 5.57 1.65 4.09
N ASP A 134 6.17 1.72 2.91
CA ASP A 134 6.24 0.63 1.94
C ASP A 134 7.70 0.15 1.80
N PRO A 135 8.16 -0.74 2.70
CA PRO A 135 9.56 -1.16 2.74
C PRO A 135 9.96 -2.04 1.54
N TYR A 136 8.98 -2.60 0.81
CA TYR A 136 9.21 -3.51 -0.32
C TYR A 136 8.94 -2.87 -1.67
N GLY A 137 8.35 -1.67 -1.69
CA GLY A 137 8.10 -0.93 -2.92
C GLY A 137 7.02 -1.57 -3.79
N HIS A 138 6.02 -2.20 -3.17
CA HIS A 138 4.87 -2.76 -3.91
C HIS A 138 3.94 -1.68 -4.45
N GLY A 139 4.01 -0.46 -3.91
CA GLY A 139 3.18 0.66 -4.33
C GLY A 139 1.74 0.60 -3.81
N TYR A 140 1.45 -0.28 -2.84
CA TYR A 140 0.12 -0.39 -2.20
C TYR A 140 -0.17 0.72 -1.20
N VAL A 141 0.87 1.42 -0.72
CA VAL A 141 0.75 2.44 0.32
C VAL A 141 0.79 3.82 -0.32
N THR A 142 -0.35 4.50 -0.26
CA THR A 142 -0.49 5.93 -0.55
C THR A 142 -1.20 6.56 0.64
N LEU A 143 -0.60 7.60 1.24
CA LEU A 143 -1.08 8.15 2.51
C LEU A 143 -1.60 9.57 2.34
N PRO A 144 -2.82 9.91 2.81
CA PRO A 144 -3.22 11.30 2.96
C PRO A 144 -2.43 11.94 4.12
N ILE A 145 -1.81 13.07 3.85
CA ILE A 145 -1.06 13.85 4.83
C ILE A 145 -1.53 15.29 4.83
N ALA A 146 -1.77 15.85 6.01
CA ALA A 146 -2.10 17.26 6.17
C ALA A 146 -0.81 18.08 6.24
N LEU A 147 -0.62 18.98 5.29
CA LEU A 147 0.45 19.97 5.31
C LEU A 147 -0.08 21.28 5.89
N ARG A 148 0.72 21.91 6.74
CA ARG A 148 0.50 23.26 7.25
C ARG A 148 1.00 24.26 6.23
N GLU A 149 0.41 25.46 6.22
CA GLU A 149 1.07 26.61 5.58
C GLU A 149 2.41 26.84 6.28
N GLY A 150 3.47 27.04 5.51
CA GLY A 150 4.82 27.13 6.05
C GLY A 150 5.62 25.84 5.88
N GLU A 151 6.55 25.61 6.81
CA GLU A 151 7.44 24.46 6.78
C GLU A 151 6.74 23.19 7.29
N ASN A 152 6.97 22.08 6.60
CA ASN A 152 6.57 20.74 7.00
C ASN A 152 7.77 19.80 6.94
N THR A 153 7.88 18.90 7.90
CA THR A 153 8.97 17.91 7.97
C THR A 153 8.47 16.52 7.61
N LEU A 154 9.18 15.84 6.71
CA LEU A 154 8.96 14.44 6.36
C LEU A 154 10.25 13.67 6.64
N LEU A 155 10.27 12.91 7.74
CA LEU A 155 11.43 12.16 8.22
C LEU A 155 11.22 10.66 7.95
N PHE A 156 11.82 10.17 6.86
CA PHE A 156 11.70 8.79 6.41
C PHE A 156 12.74 7.90 7.09
N ALA A 157 12.30 6.79 7.68
CA ALA A 157 13.16 5.68 8.10
C ALA A 157 13.39 4.74 6.91
N HIS A 158 14.57 4.77 6.29
CA HIS A 158 14.88 3.90 5.16
C HIS A 158 14.84 2.42 5.58
N ALA A 159 14.19 1.60 4.76
CA ALA A 159 13.99 0.18 5.08
C ALA A 159 15.23 -0.70 4.78
N GLY A 160 16.29 -0.14 4.20
CA GLY A 160 17.45 -0.91 3.76
C GLY A 160 17.17 -1.81 2.56
N ARG A 161 16.05 -1.59 1.86
CA ARG A 161 15.59 -2.36 0.70
C ARG A 161 15.16 -1.40 -0.41
N GLY A 162 15.71 -1.60 -1.60
CA GLY A 162 15.45 -0.72 -2.75
C GLY A 162 15.87 0.74 -2.52
N ARG A 163 15.42 1.61 -3.41
CA ARG A 163 15.63 3.07 -3.32
C ARG A 163 14.47 3.72 -2.57
N LEU A 164 14.79 4.71 -1.74
CA LEU A 164 13.76 5.60 -1.19
C LEU A 164 13.26 6.51 -2.33
N ARG A 165 11.97 6.44 -2.62
CA ARG A 165 11.27 7.39 -3.50
C ARG A 165 10.13 8.00 -2.72
N ALA A 166 9.90 9.29 -2.90
CA ALA A 166 8.75 9.96 -2.32
C ALA A 166 8.28 11.08 -3.24
N SER A 167 6.98 11.23 -3.34
CA SER A 167 6.36 12.35 -4.05
C SER A 167 5.02 12.69 -3.39
N LEU A 168 4.62 13.94 -3.53
CA LEU A 168 3.30 14.41 -3.13
C LEU A 168 2.46 14.62 -4.38
N ARG A 169 1.20 14.22 -4.32
CA ARG A 169 0.20 14.57 -5.33
C ARG A 169 -1.08 15.09 -4.69
N ARG A 170 -1.75 16.00 -5.38
CA ARG A 170 -3.07 16.49 -4.99
C ARG A 170 -4.08 15.34 -5.10
N PRO A 171 -4.93 15.14 -4.08
CA PRO A 171 -6.05 14.21 -4.21
C PRO A 171 -7.04 14.75 -5.25
N ALA A 172 -7.60 13.85 -6.07
CA ALA A 172 -8.56 14.24 -7.11
C ALA A 172 -9.93 14.67 -6.53
N SER A 173 -10.24 14.19 -5.34
CA SER A 173 -11.44 14.52 -4.57
C SER A 173 -11.17 14.30 -3.08
N GLU A 174 -12.16 14.59 -2.25
CA GLU A 174 -12.07 14.47 -0.80
C GLU A 174 -12.02 12.99 -0.34
N ALA A 175 -12.44 12.05 -1.19
CA ALA A 175 -12.36 10.62 -0.94
C ALA A 175 -11.82 9.88 -2.16
N VAL A 176 -10.64 9.28 -2.06
CA VAL A 176 -9.93 8.68 -3.20
C VAL A 176 -9.97 7.16 -3.13
N LEU A 177 -10.11 6.50 -4.27
CA LEU A 177 -9.95 5.06 -4.44
C LEU A 177 -8.53 4.75 -4.90
N LEU A 178 -7.84 3.82 -4.24
CA LEU A 178 -6.52 3.34 -4.69
C LEU A 178 -6.69 2.01 -5.44
N ASP A 179 -6.31 2.00 -6.72
CA ASP A 179 -6.51 0.87 -7.63
C ASP A 179 -5.42 -0.20 -7.53
N ARG A 180 -4.22 0.15 -7.04
CA ARG A 180 -3.06 -0.73 -6.94
C ARG A 180 -3.20 -1.91 -5.97
N ASP A 181 -4.16 -1.86 -5.06
CA ASP A 181 -4.40 -2.91 -4.05
C ASP A 181 -5.88 -3.33 -4.04
N LEU A 182 -6.54 -3.38 -5.20
CA LEU A 182 -7.88 -3.96 -5.32
C LEU A 182 -7.86 -5.48 -5.10
N THR A 183 -8.84 -6.00 -4.36
CA THR A 183 -9.07 -7.44 -4.22
C THR A 183 -10.29 -7.83 -5.05
N LEU A 184 -10.04 -8.41 -6.23
CA LEU A 184 -11.06 -8.68 -7.24
C LEU A 184 -11.14 -10.19 -7.57
N PRO A 185 -12.35 -10.75 -7.74
CA PRO A 185 -12.54 -12.09 -8.30
C PRO A 185 -12.26 -12.07 -9.81
N ASP A 186 -12.17 -13.26 -10.40
CA ASP A 186 -12.28 -13.39 -11.85
C ASP A 186 -13.75 -13.63 -12.27
N ALA A 187 -14.16 -13.03 -13.39
CA ALA A 187 -15.40 -13.37 -14.07
C ALA A 187 -15.21 -14.66 -14.85
N ARG A 188 -16.16 -15.60 -14.76
CA ARG A 188 -15.97 -16.95 -15.30
C ARG A 188 -17.14 -17.43 -16.15
N PRO A 189 -16.91 -18.26 -17.19
CA PRO A 189 -17.99 -18.81 -18.00
C PRO A 189 -18.90 -19.78 -17.24
N ASP A 190 -18.34 -20.47 -16.25
CA ASP A 190 -18.97 -21.56 -15.51
C ASP A 190 -19.39 -21.18 -14.09
N GLY A 191 -19.33 -19.88 -13.74
CA GLY A 191 -19.71 -19.40 -12.42
C GLY A 191 -20.25 -17.97 -12.44
N GLU A 192 -21.55 -17.84 -12.15
CA GLU A 192 -22.14 -16.57 -11.70
C GLU A 192 -22.16 -16.62 -10.17
N GLY A 193 -22.07 -15.47 -9.53
CA GLY A 193 -22.11 -15.45 -8.08
C GLY A 193 -21.99 -14.07 -7.50
N GLU A 194 -22.27 -14.00 -6.21
CA GLU A 194 -21.95 -12.85 -5.40
C GLU A 194 -20.53 -13.03 -4.84
N TRP A 195 -19.69 -12.03 -5.05
CA TRP A 195 -18.28 -12.04 -4.69
C TRP A 195 -17.95 -10.83 -3.84
N VAL A 196 -17.02 -11.00 -2.90
CA VAL A 196 -16.54 -9.90 -2.07
C VAL A 196 -15.45 -9.14 -2.82
N VAL A 197 -15.61 -7.83 -2.98
CA VAL A 197 -14.58 -6.96 -3.55
C VAL A 197 -13.98 -6.10 -2.46
N GLY A 198 -12.65 -6.05 -2.39
CA GLY A 198 -11.90 -5.19 -1.47
C GLY A 198 -11.40 -3.93 -2.16
N VAL A 199 -11.77 -2.76 -1.62
CA VAL A 199 -11.47 -1.45 -2.20
C VAL A 199 -10.75 -0.57 -1.19
N PRO A 200 -9.46 -0.23 -1.41
CA PRO A 200 -8.78 0.77 -0.60
C PRO A 200 -9.37 2.16 -0.85
N MET A 201 -9.91 2.76 0.20
CA MET A 201 -10.44 4.11 0.23
C MET A 201 -9.55 4.99 1.08
N VAL A 202 -9.46 6.26 0.68
CA VAL A 202 -8.70 7.29 1.38
C VAL A 202 -9.63 8.44 1.73
N ASN A 203 -9.72 8.82 3.00
CA ASN A 203 -10.27 10.12 3.37
C ASN A 203 -9.14 11.15 3.22
N ALA A 204 -9.18 11.90 2.11
CA ALA A 204 -8.19 12.92 1.77
C ALA A 204 -8.64 14.31 2.23
N SER A 205 -9.18 14.39 3.45
CA SER A 205 -9.63 15.64 4.07
C SER A 205 -9.31 15.69 5.57
N GLU A 206 -9.42 16.88 6.15
CA GLU A 206 -9.14 17.13 7.57
C GLU A 206 -10.37 16.93 8.48
N VAL A 207 -11.44 16.33 7.96
CA VAL A 207 -12.67 16.05 8.72
C VAL A 207 -13.02 14.57 8.64
N GLU A 208 -13.74 14.06 9.65
CA GLU A 208 -14.34 12.73 9.57
C GLU A 208 -15.37 12.68 8.44
N ARG A 209 -15.40 11.57 7.70
CA ARG A 209 -16.37 11.31 6.64
C ARG A 209 -17.06 9.98 6.83
N THR A 210 -18.30 9.90 6.38
CA THR A 210 -19.06 8.64 6.33
C THR A 210 -19.23 8.25 4.87
N LEU A 211 -18.50 7.21 4.46
CA LEU A 211 -18.36 6.80 3.07
C LEU A 211 -19.03 5.46 2.79
N VAL A 212 -19.64 5.31 1.61
CA VAL A 212 -20.24 4.06 1.14
C VAL A 212 -19.59 3.65 -0.18
N LEU A 213 -19.26 2.37 -0.32
CA LEU A 213 -18.84 1.79 -1.59
C LEU A 213 -20.06 1.36 -2.39
N ARG A 214 -20.04 1.66 -3.68
CA ARG A 214 -21.01 1.15 -4.66
C ARG A 214 -20.28 0.42 -5.77
N ALA A 215 -20.80 -0.74 -6.13
CA ALA A 215 -20.20 -1.62 -7.13
C ALA A 215 -21.25 -2.13 -8.10
N ASP A 216 -20.90 -2.21 -9.38
CA ASP A 216 -21.77 -2.75 -10.43
C ASP A 216 -20.93 -3.40 -11.53
N ALA A 217 -21.15 -4.70 -11.76
CA ALA A 217 -20.49 -5.49 -12.80
C ALA A 217 -21.46 -5.82 -13.97
N GLY A 218 -22.53 -5.04 -14.14
CA GLY A 218 -23.56 -5.26 -15.16
C GLY A 218 -24.63 -6.29 -14.76
N ALA A 219 -24.60 -6.78 -13.53
CA ALA A 219 -25.55 -7.77 -12.99
C ALA A 219 -26.33 -7.26 -11.75
N GLY A 220 -26.37 -5.93 -11.58
CA GLY A 220 -27.07 -5.25 -10.50
C GLY A 220 -26.13 -4.40 -9.64
N GLU A 221 -26.67 -3.30 -9.12
CA GLU A 221 -25.97 -2.41 -8.19
C GLU A 221 -25.89 -3.06 -6.81
N ALA A 222 -24.71 -2.99 -6.21
CA ALA A 222 -24.45 -3.36 -4.83
C ALA A 222 -23.89 -2.18 -4.03
N ARG A 223 -24.19 -2.15 -2.72
CA ARG A 223 -23.68 -1.15 -1.78
C ARG A 223 -23.10 -1.82 -0.54
N SER A 224 -22.04 -1.25 0.01
CA SER A 224 -21.50 -1.63 1.32
C SER A 224 -22.32 -1.02 2.45
N GLU A 225 -22.03 -1.45 3.68
CA GLU A 225 -22.32 -0.63 4.86
C GLU A 225 -21.49 0.66 4.84
N ALA A 226 -21.91 1.64 5.66
CA ALA A 226 -21.23 2.91 5.76
C ALA A 226 -19.96 2.81 6.62
N TYR A 227 -18.86 3.34 6.10
CA TYR A 227 -17.57 3.42 6.79
C TYR A 227 -17.36 4.82 7.37
N ARG A 228 -17.21 4.91 8.69
CA ARG A 228 -16.78 6.15 9.35
C ARG A 228 -15.25 6.22 9.31
N MET A 229 -14.73 7.17 8.54
CA MET A 229 -13.30 7.35 8.31
C MET A 229 -12.85 8.68 8.89
N GLY A 230 -11.93 8.63 9.87
CA GLY A 230 -11.31 9.82 10.43
C GLY A 230 -10.53 10.63 9.38
N ALA A 231 -10.20 11.87 9.71
CA ALA A 231 -9.37 12.74 8.87
C ALA A 231 -8.05 12.07 8.48
N CYS A 232 -7.62 12.22 7.23
CA CYS A 232 -6.35 11.68 6.72
C CYS A 232 -6.12 10.20 7.08
N THR A 233 -7.11 9.34 6.78
CA THR A 233 -7.05 7.89 6.99
C THR A 233 -7.19 7.09 5.70
N VAL A 234 -6.71 5.84 5.74
CA VAL A 234 -6.89 4.85 4.68
C VAL A 234 -7.59 3.64 5.27
N LEU A 235 -8.59 3.10 4.57
CA LEU A 235 -9.32 1.90 4.96
C LEU A 235 -9.64 1.06 3.72
N LYS A 236 -9.42 -0.25 3.78
CA LYS A 236 -9.86 -1.17 2.73
C LYS A 236 -11.28 -1.66 3.03
N GLY A 237 -12.27 -1.02 2.42
CA GLY A 237 -13.67 -1.41 2.53
C GLY A 237 -14.00 -2.63 1.68
N THR A 238 -15.16 -3.22 1.95
CA THR A 238 -15.66 -4.40 1.26
C THR A 238 -17.07 -4.17 0.72
N VAL A 239 -17.33 -4.70 -0.47
CA VAL A 239 -18.67 -4.68 -1.08
C VAL A 239 -18.93 -6.03 -1.73
N ARG A 240 -20.12 -6.60 -1.53
CA ARG A 240 -20.54 -7.84 -2.17
C ARG A 240 -21.22 -7.52 -3.49
N VAL A 241 -20.62 -7.92 -4.60
CA VAL A 241 -21.12 -7.60 -5.95
C VAL A 241 -21.45 -8.88 -6.70
N ARG A 242 -22.56 -8.87 -7.44
CA ARG A 242 -22.89 -9.95 -8.36
C ARG A 242 -22.05 -9.81 -9.62
N VAL A 243 -21.29 -10.85 -9.95
CA VAL A 243 -20.50 -10.92 -11.19
C VAL A 243 -21.21 -11.88 -12.16
N PRO A 244 -21.52 -11.45 -13.39
CA PRO A 244 -22.15 -12.32 -14.38
C PRO A 244 -21.18 -13.39 -14.88
N LYS A 245 -21.74 -14.48 -15.43
CA LYS A 245 -20.96 -15.41 -16.24
C LYS A 245 -20.45 -14.68 -17.48
N SER A 246 -19.16 -14.82 -17.77
CA SER A 246 -18.54 -14.20 -18.94
C SER A 246 -17.32 -14.99 -19.41
N GLU A 247 -17.12 -15.02 -20.72
CA GLU A 247 -15.88 -15.45 -21.38
C GLU A 247 -14.99 -14.26 -21.77
N ALA A 248 -15.51 -13.05 -21.64
CA ALA A 248 -14.80 -11.80 -21.88
C ALA A 248 -14.57 -11.02 -20.57
N GLU A 249 -13.60 -10.11 -20.60
CA GLU A 249 -13.37 -9.18 -19.49
C GLU A 249 -14.67 -8.44 -19.10
N VAL A 250 -14.90 -8.32 -17.79
CA VAL A 250 -16.08 -7.63 -17.25
C VAL A 250 -15.63 -6.32 -16.60
N ALA A 251 -16.23 -5.22 -17.03
CA ALA A 251 -16.03 -3.93 -16.39
C ALA A 251 -16.77 -3.89 -15.04
N LEU A 252 -16.04 -3.61 -13.97
CA LEU A 252 -16.57 -3.37 -12.64
C LEU A 252 -16.50 -1.87 -12.34
N ARG A 253 -17.65 -1.21 -12.32
CA ARG A 253 -17.74 0.19 -11.87
C ARG A 253 -17.71 0.22 -10.34
N LEU A 254 -16.77 0.97 -9.78
CA LEU A 254 -16.59 1.22 -8.35
C LEU A 254 -16.75 2.70 -8.06
N GLU A 255 -17.52 3.03 -7.04
CA GLU A 255 -17.76 4.41 -6.63
C GLU A 255 -17.66 4.56 -5.11
N ILE A 256 -17.15 5.71 -4.68
CA ILE A 256 -17.17 6.13 -3.28
C ILE A 256 -18.20 7.25 -3.16
N LEU A 257 -19.17 7.07 -2.27
CA LEU A 257 -20.26 8.01 -2.03
C LEU A 257 -20.22 8.57 -0.60
N GLU A 258 -20.74 9.78 -0.45
CA GLU A 258 -21.08 10.39 0.84
C GLU A 258 -22.53 10.87 0.77
N GLY A 259 -23.44 10.17 1.46
CA GLY A 259 -24.87 10.27 1.18
C GLY A 259 -25.16 9.86 -0.27
N ASP A 260 -25.82 10.73 -1.02
CA ASP A 260 -26.11 10.52 -2.46
C ASP A 260 -25.05 11.13 -3.40
N ARG A 261 -24.04 11.82 -2.85
CA ARG A 261 -22.99 12.48 -3.65
C ARG A 261 -21.90 11.47 -4.00
N VAL A 262 -21.64 11.26 -5.29
CA VAL A 262 -20.50 10.49 -5.78
C VAL A 262 -19.24 11.35 -5.70
N LEU A 263 -18.24 10.91 -4.94
CA LEU A 263 -16.96 11.61 -4.76
C LEU A 263 -15.88 11.10 -5.72
N THR A 264 -15.91 9.81 -6.02
CA THR A 264 -14.96 9.15 -6.92
C THR A 264 -15.67 8.04 -7.67
N THR A 265 -15.34 7.94 -8.96
CA THR A 265 -15.72 6.81 -9.82
C THR A 265 -14.43 6.22 -10.41
N HIS A 266 -14.35 4.89 -10.40
CA HIS A 266 -13.26 4.13 -11.00
C HIS A 266 -13.86 2.91 -11.71
N THR A 267 -13.31 2.54 -12.86
CA THR A 267 -13.69 1.32 -13.56
C THR A 267 -12.51 0.37 -13.53
N ALA A 268 -12.67 -0.73 -12.80
CA ALA A 268 -11.72 -1.84 -12.80
C ALA A 268 -12.14 -2.90 -13.83
N THR A 269 -11.19 -3.72 -14.24
CA THR A 269 -11.44 -4.85 -15.14
C THR A 269 -11.30 -6.16 -14.38
N LEU A 270 -12.35 -6.99 -14.39
CA LEU A 270 -12.29 -8.36 -13.87
C LEU A 270 -11.67 -9.26 -14.92
N GLY A 271 -10.69 -10.07 -14.48
CA GLY A 271 -10.07 -11.07 -15.34
C GLY A 271 -11.08 -12.11 -15.80
N SER A 272 -10.92 -12.61 -17.03
CA SER A 272 -11.77 -13.65 -17.61
C SER A 272 -10.94 -14.85 -18.05
N PRO A 273 -10.46 -15.68 -17.10
CA PRO A 273 -9.69 -16.88 -17.42
C PRO A 273 -10.52 -17.87 -18.23
N ARG A 274 -9.85 -18.62 -19.12
CA ARG A 274 -10.51 -19.67 -19.91
C ARG A 274 -11.06 -20.75 -18.98
N ALA A 275 -12.12 -21.43 -19.42
CA ALA A 275 -12.63 -22.59 -18.69
C ALA A 275 -11.50 -23.61 -18.42
N GLY A 276 -11.39 -24.06 -17.17
CA GLY A 276 -10.37 -25.01 -16.74
C GLY A 276 -8.96 -24.44 -16.50
N SER A 277 -8.71 -23.15 -16.74
CA SER A 277 -7.43 -22.52 -16.33
C SER A 277 -7.45 -22.09 -14.87
N ALA A 278 -6.30 -21.67 -14.35
CA ALA A 278 -6.23 -21.06 -13.03
C ALA A 278 -7.12 -19.80 -12.97
N PHE A 279 -7.72 -19.56 -11.80
CA PHE A 279 -8.63 -18.43 -11.58
C PHE A 279 -8.56 -17.96 -10.13
N LYS A 280 -8.97 -16.71 -9.89
CA LYS A 280 -9.15 -16.13 -8.56
C LYS A 280 -10.59 -16.25 -8.09
N ILE A 281 -10.73 -16.51 -6.80
CA ILE A 281 -11.98 -16.26 -6.07
C ILE A 281 -11.71 -15.31 -4.93
N THR A 282 -12.74 -14.57 -4.54
CA THR A 282 -12.67 -13.71 -3.36
C THR A 282 -13.68 -14.14 -2.31
N TYR A 283 -13.38 -13.84 -1.06
CA TYR A 283 -14.19 -14.18 0.09
C TYR A 283 -13.99 -13.17 1.21
N ALA A 284 -14.90 -13.13 2.17
CA ALA A 284 -14.72 -12.37 3.41
C ALA A 284 -14.05 -13.28 4.44
N SER A 285 -12.89 -12.90 4.95
CA SER A 285 -12.22 -13.66 6.01
C SER A 285 -13.05 -13.62 7.29
N ARG A 286 -13.18 -14.74 7.99
CA ARG A 286 -13.86 -14.84 9.29
C ARG A 286 -13.04 -14.20 10.41
N VAL A 287 -11.75 -13.92 10.17
CA VAL A 287 -10.87 -13.26 11.15
C VAL A 287 -11.32 -11.82 11.42
N ASP A 288 -11.57 -11.05 10.37
CA ASP A 288 -11.80 -9.60 10.48
C ASP A 288 -12.80 -9.03 9.45
N GLY A 289 -13.46 -9.88 8.65
CA GLY A 289 -14.40 -9.47 7.61
C GLY A 289 -13.75 -8.85 6.37
N SER A 290 -12.41 -8.79 6.30
CA SER A 290 -11.70 -8.24 5.15
C SER A 290 -11.87 -9.11 3.90
N ALA A 291 -11.83 -8.48 2.73
CA ALA A 291 -11.81 -9.18 1.45
C ALA A 291 -10.44 -9.84 1.25
N GLN A 292 -10.42 -11.16 1.15
CA GLN A 292 -9.26 -11.94 0.75
C GLN A 292 -9.55 -12.63 -0.58
N TYR A 293 -8.49 -13.15 -1.22
CA TYR A 293 -8.63 -13.94 -2.42
C TYR A 293 -7.82 -15.23 -2.31
N ALA A 294 -8.13 -16.20 -3.16
CA ALA A 294 -7.31 -17.38 -3.37
C ALA A 294 -7.23 -17.65 -4.86
N SER A 295 -6.10 -18.15 -5.33
CA SER A 295 -5.97 -18.63 -6.69
C SER A 295 -6.10 -20.15 -6.71
N MET A 296 -6.84 -20.67 -7.69
CA MET A 296 -7.19 -22.08 -7.78
C MET A 296 -6.78 -22.62 -9.14
N VAL A 297 -6.25 -23.83 -9.17
CA VAL A 297 -6.02 -24.61 -10.39
C VAL A 297 -7.00 -25.79 -10.35
N PRO A 298 -8.06 -25.77 -11.18
CA PRO A 298 -9.02 -26.86 -11.20
C PRO A 298 -8.42 -28.09 -11.89
N PRO A 299 -8.93 -29.31 -11.58
CA PRO A 299 -8.60 -30.49 -12.36
C PRO A 299 -9.12 -30.35 -13.79
N PRO A 300 -8.49 -31.01 -14.79
CA PRO A 300 -9.06 -31.09 -16.12
C PRO A 300 -10.44 -31.76 -16.09
N ALA A 301 -11.32 -31.39 -17.02
CA ALA A 301 -12.62 -32.03 -17.21
C ALA A 301 -12.43 -33.40 -17.88
N ASP A 302 -12.03 -34.40 -17.10
CA ASP A 302 -11.68 -35.75 -17.56
C ASP A 302 -12.76 -36.81 -17.29
N GLY A 303 -13.89 -36.42 -16.70
CA GLY A 303 -15.01 -37.32 -16.39
C GLY A 303 -14.72 -38.30 -15.24
N SER A 304 -13.69 -38.05 -14.41
CA SER A 304 -13.39 -38.87 -13.24
C SER A 304 -14.62 -39.02 -12.32
N PRO A 305 -15.01 -40.26 -11.94
CA PRO A 305 -16.11 -40.48 -11.00
C PRO A 305 -15.69 -40.24 -9.54
N TYR A 306 -14.40 -40.01 -9.28
CA TYR A 306 -13.87 -39.82 -7.94
C TYR A 306 -13.85 -38.34 -7.56
N ARG A 307 -14.20 -38.06 -6.30
CA ARG A 307 -14.00 -36.74 -5.71
C ARG A 307 -12.52 -36.34 -5.80
N PRO A 308 -12.21 -35.09 -6.21
CA PRO A 308 -10.83 -34.67 -6.33
C PRO A 308 -10.15 -34.57 -4.96
N ALA A 309 -8.84 -34.79 -4.93
CA ALA A 309 -7.99 -34.44 -3.80
C ALA A 309 -7.73 -32.92 -3.76
N LEU A 310 -7.43 -32.38 -2.58
CA LEU A 310 -6.92 -31.01 -2.44
C LEU A 310 -5.40 -31.01 -2.29
N VAL A 311 -4.71 -30.11 -2.99
CA VAL A 311 -3.36 -29.66 -2.66
C VAL A 311 -3.42 -28.21 -2.23
N LEU A 312 -3.18 -27.95 -0.94
CA LEU A 312 -3.02 -26.59 -0.41
C LEU A 312 -1.56 -26.18 -0.57
N SER A 313 -1.32 -25.14 -1.36
CA SER A 313 0.02 -24.67 -1.73
C SER A 313 0.29 -23.28 -1.15
N LEU A 314 1.16 -23.23 -0.13
CA LEU A 314 1.51 -22.03 0.61
C LEU A 314 2.73 -21.36 -0.03
N HIS A 315 2.60 -20.08 -0.37
CA HIS A 315 3.63 -19.36 -1.10
C HIS A 315 4.74 -18.83 -0.18
N GLY A 316 5.93 -18.63 -0.77
CA GLY A 316 7.06 -17.99 -0.10
C GLY A 316 6.89 -16.47 0.05
N ALA A 317 7.82 -15.83 0.76
CA ALA A 317 7.85 -14.38 0.88
C ALA A 317 8.03 -13.72 -0.51
N SER A 318 7.34 -12.62 -0.76
CA SER A 318 7.30 -11.88 -2.04
C SER A 318 6.56 -12.56 -3.19
N VAL A 319 5.79 -13.63 -2.94
CA VAL A 319 5.03 -14.35 -3.98
C VAL A 319 3.53 -14.06 -3.85
N GLU A 320 2.87 -13.69 -4.94
CA GLU A 320 1.40 -13.60 -5.02
C GLU A 320 0.77 -14.97 -5.22
N ALA A 321 -0.44 -15.18 -4.70
CA ALA A 321 -1.19 -16.44 -4.87
C ALA A 321 -1.40 -16.82 -6.34
N THR A 322 -1.59 -15.84 -7.23
CA THR A 322 -1.70 -16.07 -8.68
C THR A 322 -0.41 -16.61 -9.29
N ASN A 323 0.76 -16.11 -8.83
CA ASN A 323 2.06 -16.59 -9.31
C ASN A 323 2.35 -18.00 -8.80
N GLN A 324 1.95 -18.28 -7.55
CA GLN A 324 2.00 -19.63 -6.99
C GLN A 324 1.15 -20.60 -7.81
N ALA A 325 -0.10 -20.25 -8.11
CA ALA A 325 -1.00 -21.08 -8.92
C ALA A 325 -0.47 -21.27 -10.36
N ALA A 326 0.06 -20.22 -10.98
CA ALA A 326 0.64 -20.28 -12.33
C ALA A 326 1.88 -21.19 -12.44
N SER A 327 2.49 -21.57 -11.31
CA SER A 327 3.61 -22.51 -11.27
C SER A 327 3.17 -23.98 -11.40
N TYR A 328 1.86 -24.25 -11.39
CA TYR A 328 1.30 -25.60 -11.48
C TYR A 328 0.50 -25.80 -12.77
N ALA A 329 0.69 -26.96 -13.40
CA ALA A 329 -0.21 -27.44 -14.44
C ALA A 329 -1.45 -28.12 -13.82
N PRO A 330 -2.64 -28.01 -14.43
CA PRO A 330 -3.80 -28.81 -14.05
C PRO A 330 -3.48 -30.31 -14.00
N ARG A 331 -3.95 -31.00 -12.97
CA ARG A 331 -3.68 -32.42 -12.74
C ARG A 331 -4.97 -33.21 -12.50
N ALA A 332 -5.14 -34.30 -13.24
CA ALA A 332 -6.29 -35.21 -13.12
C ALA A 332 -6.52 -35.63 -11.66
N GLY A 333 -7.74 -35.41 -11.15
CA GLY A 333 -8.13 -35.77 -9.78
C GLY A 333 -7.57 -34.91 -8.66
N TYR A 334 -6.94 -33.75 -8.95
CA TYR A 334 -6.45 -32.81 -7.93
C TYR A 334 -6.93 -31.38 -8.21
N VAL A 335 -7.45 -30.72 -7.18
CA VAL A 335 -7.59 -29.26 -7.14
C VAL A 335 -6.39 -28.71 -6.39
N ILE A 336 -5.73 -27.70 -6.94
CA ILE A 336 -4.64 -26.98 -6.24
C ILE A 336 -5.20 -25.63 -5.81
N ALA A 337 -4.99 -25.25 -4.55
CA ALA A 337 -5.43 -23.99 -4.00
C ALA A 337 -4.26 -23.23 -3.38
N CYS A 338 -4.15 -21.96 -3.75
CA CYS A 338 -3.10 -21.04 -3.33
C CYS A 338 -3.75 -19.89 -2.56
N PRO A 339 -3.78 -19.94 -1.21
CA PRO A 339 -4.17 -18.80 -0.37
C PRO A 339 -3.20 -17.62 -0.53
N THR A 340 -3.62 -16.42 -0.12
CA THR A 340 -2.82 -15.19 -0.27
C THR A 340 -2.05 -14.79 0.97
N ASN A 341 -2.41 -15.37 2.13
CA ASN A 341 -1.80 -14.99 3.41
C ASN A 341 -1.89 -13.49 3.71
N ARG A 342 -2.88 -12.79 3.14
CA ARG A 342 -3.03 -11.33 3.26
C ARG A 342 -1.87 -10.53 2.65
N ARG A 343 -1.42 -10.91 1.44
CA ARG A 343 -0.41 -10.27 0.53
C ARG A 343 0.94 -11.02 0.49
N PRO A 344 1.86 -10.72 -0.46
CA PRO A 344 3.10 -11.48 -0.68
C PRO A 344 4.06 -11.58 0.51
N PHE A 345 3.97 -10.63 1.45
CA PHE A 345 4.70 -10.63 2.72
C PHE A 345 3.70 -10.55 3.88
N GLY A 346 2.71 -11.42 3.84
CA GLY A 346 1.72 -11.60 4.89
C GLY A 346 2.31 -12.07 6.21
N PHE A 347 1.69 -13.11 6.78
CA PHE A 347 2.17 -13.71 8.02
C PHE A 347 3.15 -14.85 7.70
N ASP A 348 3.84 -15.39 8.70
CA ASP A 348 4.72 -16.56 8.57
C ASP A 348 3.95 -17.89 8.44
N TRP A 349 2.72 -17.83 7.92
CA TRP A 349 1.74 -18.92 7.86
C TRP A 349 1.37 -19.53 9.22
N GLU A 350 1.76 -18.88 10.32
CA GLU A 350 1.20 -19.10 11.65
C GLU A 350 0.10 -18.08 11.96
N ASP A 351 -0.59 -18.30 13.07
CA ASP A 351 -1.69 -17.45 13.57
C ASP A 351 -2.70 -17.05 12.49
N TRP A 352 -2.61 -15.84 11.96
CA TRP A 352 -3.52 -15.32 10.95
C TRP A 352 -3.33 -16.00 9.59
N GLY A 353 -2.09 -16.29 9.20
CA GLY A 353 -1.79 -16.98 7.95
C GLY A 353 -2.28 -18.42 7.96
N ARG A 354 -2.20 -19.10 9.11
CA ARG A 354 -2.77 -20.44 9.30
C ARG A 354 -4.29 -20.42 9.12
N ILE A 355 -4.97 -19.42 9.68
CA ILE A 355 -6.42 -19.30 9.54
C ILE A 355 -6.80 -19.03 8.07
N ASP A 356 -6.10 -18.13 7.38
CA ASP A 356 -6.31 -17.86 5.94
C ASP A 356 -6.19 -19.15 5.10
N ALA A 357 -5.17 -19.96 5.36
CA ALA A 357 -4.98 -21.24 4.68
C ALA A 357 -6.14 -22.24 4.93
N ILE A 358 -6.63 -22.31 6.17
CA ILE A 358 -7.76 -23.17 6.55
C ILE A 358 -9.07 -22.67 5.91
N GLU A 359 -9.30 -21.36 5.84
CA GLU A 359 -10.45 -20.78 5.15
C GLU A 359 -10.48 -21.16 3.68
N VAL A 360 -9.33 -21.13 3.01
CA VAL A 360 -9.21 -21.57 1.62
C VAL A 360 -9.45 -23.07 1.47
N MET A 361 -8.98 -23.89 2.41
CA MET A 361 -9.29 -25.33 2.42
C MET A 361 -10.79 -25.59 2.51
N ASP A 362 -11.50 -24.89 3.40
CA ASP A 362 -12.96 -24.98 3.54
C ASP A 362 -13.67 -24.57 2.24
N LEU A 363 -13.26 -23.44 1.62
CA LEU A 363 -13.81 -22.95 0.36
C LEU A 363 -13.63 -23.95 -0.79
N VAL A 364 -12.45 -24.57 -0.88
CA VAL A 364 -12.18 -25.58 -1.93
C VAL A 364 -13.03 -26.82 -1.72
N LYS A 365 -13.19 -27.26 -0.47
CA LYS A 365 -14.02 -28.41 -0.13
C LYS A 365 -15.48 -28.18 -0.51
N GLU A 366 -16.03 -27.01 -0.20
CA GLU A 366 -17.40 -26.64 -0.57
C GLU A 366 -17.56 -26.58 -2.09
N ARG A 367 -16.62 -25.92 -2.77
CA ARG A 367 -16.72 -25.63 -4.21
C ARG A 367 -16.50 -26.84 -5.11
N PHE A 368 -15.57 -27.72 -4.75
CA PHE A 368 -15.16 -28.86 -5.59
C PHE A 368 -15.56 -30.22 -5.01
N GLY A 369 -16.16 -30.25 -3.82
CA GLY A 369 -16.54 -31.49 -3.16
C GLY A 369 -15.35 -32.42 -2.90
N THR A 370 -14.19 -31.85 -2.52
CA THR A 370 -12.94 -32.62 -2.35
C THR A 370 -13.08 -33.72 -1.31
N ASP A 371 -12.34 -34.81 -1.50
CA ASP A 371 -12.28 -35.92 -0.55
C ASP A 371 -11.48 -35.51 0.70
N SER A 372 -12.14 -35.45 1.87
CA SER A 372 -11.49 -35.08 3.13
C SER A 372 -10.39 -36.04 3.58
N ALA A 373 -10.34 -37.26 3.05
CA ALA A 373 -9.25 -38.20 3.30
C ALA A 373 -8.03 -37.97 2.38
N ARG A 374 -8.13 -37.09 1.38
CA ARG A 374 -7.09 -36.81 0.37
C ARG A 374 -6.76 -35.32 0.32
N GLN A 375 -6.09 -34.86 1.37
CA GLN A 375 -5.67 -33.48 1.56
C GLN A 375 -4.14 -33.44 1.69
N TYR A 376 -3.49 -32.64 0.86
CA TYR A 376 -2.03 -32.52 0.82
C TYR A 376 -1.64 -31.06 1.05
N LEU A 377 -0.55 -30.84 1.78
CA LEU A 377 0.02 -29.53 2.05
C LEU A 377 1.41 -29.46 1.39
N THR A 378 1.69 -28.35 0.73
CA THR A 378 3.01 -28.04 0.18
C THR A 378 3.34 -26.57 0.38
N GLY A 379 4.63 -26.26 0.54
CA GLY A 379 5.13 -24.96 0.93
C GLY A 379 6.60 -24.79 0.57
N HIS A 380 7.04 -23.55 0.40
CA HIS A 380 8.45 -23.22 0.19
C HIS A 380 8.82 -21.92 0.89
N SER A 381 9.97 -21.94 1.58
CA SER A 381 10.58 -20.79 2.26
C SER A 381 9.74 -20.27 3.43
N MET A 382 8.80 -19.35 3.18
CA MET A 382 7.90 -18.83 4.21
C MET A 382 6.74 -19.80 4.46
N GLY A 383 6.22 -20.41 3.39
CA GLY A 383 5.06 -21.31 3.41
C GLY A 383 5.39 -22.78 3.59
#